data_AF-A0A6B9FJX5-F1
#
_entry.id   AF-A0A6B9FJX5-F1
#
_cell.length_a   1.000
_cell.length_b   1.000
_cell.length_c   1.000
_cell.angle_alpha   90.00
_cell.angle_beta   90.00
_cell.angle_gamma   90.00
#
_symmetry.space_group_name_H-M   'P 1'
#
loop_
_entity.id
_entity.type
_entity.pdbx_description
1 polymer ?
#
loop_
_entity_poly.entity_id
_entity_poly.type
_entity_poly.pdbx_seq_one_letter_code
_entity_poly.pdbx_strand_id
1 'polypeptide(L)'
;MVYRRPPSIKSAEGSADATRAYVLLTLTALVWAGNAVASKWAVGQVSPLALTGLRWLVACLALVPLAGRRVSREWRILLPSWRRILLMGGCGYTAFNALFYVSGTYTSAANLALIQGAIPVLVLICSRFVYRTPVGSMQIVGVTVTLLGVVVAASHGDLGVLRTMAFNTGDVFMLVACVFYAGYTVALRGRPAVSGITFFAAMAAVAFVTSLPLVAIEWARGHLVAPTALGWVIVVYVGLGPSLISQLWFMQGVELIGPNRAGIFVNLLPVFGAILAVALVGEPFRLDNAVALALVLGGIFIAERQGRGKPQAP
;
A
#
# COMPACT_ATOMS: atom_id res chain seq x y z
N MET A 1 -34.35 45.33 -10.28
CA MET A 1 -34.56 44.15 -9.40
C MET A 1 -33.23 43.42 -9.25
N VAL A 2 -32.54 43.61 -8.12
CA VAL A 2 -31.24 42.98 -7.85
C VAL A 2 -31.50 41.68 -7.10
N TYR A 3 -31.24 40.53 -7.73
CA TYR A 3 -31.36 39.22 -7.09
C TYR A 3 -30.15 39.00 -6.16
N ARG A 4 -30.32 39.27 -4.85
CA ARG A 4 -29.37 38.87 -3.81
C ARG A 4 -29.38 37.34 -3.71
N ARG A 5 -28.24 36.69 -4.01
CA ARG A 5 -28.00 35.29 -3.62
C ARG A 5 -28.04 35.18 -2.09
N PRO A 6 -28.73 34.20 -1.49
CA PRO A 6 -28.66 33.95 -0.06
C PRO A 6 -27.27 33.41 0.33
N PRO A 7 -26.80 33.66 1.57
CA PRO A 7 -25.50 33.19 2.03
C PRO A 7 -25.45 31.67 2.19
N SER A 8 -24.28 31.12 1.87
CA SER A 8 -23.96 29.69 1.80
C SER A 8 -24.06 28.97 3.14
N ILE A 9 -25.04 28.08 3.29
CA ILE A 9 -25.03 26.99 4.29
C ILE A 9 -24.24 25.81 3.71
N LYS A 10 -22.93 25.97 3.49
CA LYS A 10 -22.03 24.89 3.01
C LYS A 10 -20.68 24.84 3.74
N SER A 11 -20.42 25.72 4.70
CA SER A 11 -19.10 25.81 5.36
C SER A 11 -18.93 24.81 6.52
N ALA A 12 -19.99 24.50 7.28
CA ALA A 12 -19.89 23.62 8.44
C ALA A 12 -19.81 22.13 8.05
N GLU A 13 -20.69 21.67 7.16
CA GLU A 13 -20.71 20.28 6.66
C GLU A 13 -19.40 19.92 5.93
N GLY A 14 -18.88 20.83 5.10
CA GLY A 14 -17.59 20.64 4.42
C GLY A 14 -16.39 20.54 5.37
N SER A 15 -16.45 21.16 6.56
CA SER A 15 -15.38 21.08 7.55
C SER A 15 -15.41 19.78 8.36
N ALA A 16 -16.62 19.28 8.68
CA ALA A 16 -16.82 18.03 9.41
C ALA A 16 -16.43 16.83 8.54
N ASP A 17 -16.81 16.85 7.26
CA ASP A 17 -16.44 15.81 6.30
C ASP A 17 -14.92 15.78 6.02
N ALA A 18 -14.28 16.95 5.95
CA ALA A 18 -12.83 17.04 5.81
C ALA A 18 -12.10 16.50 7.05
N THR A 19 -12.57 16.88 8.25
CA THR A 19 -12.00 16.38 9.52
C THR A 19 -12.12 14.88 9.61
N ARG A 20 -13.30 14.34 9.28
CA ARG A 20 -13.55 12.90 9.23
C ARG A 20 -12.61 12.21 8.26
N ALA A 21 -12.44 12.74 7.04
CA ALA A 21 -11.52 12.18 6.06
C ALA A 21 -10.08 12.13 6.57
N TYR A 22 -9.59 13.19 7.21
CA TYR A 22 -8.24 13.22 7.76
C TYR A 22 -8.02 12.21 8.87
N VAL A 23 -9.00 12.03 9.77
CA VAL A 23 -8.94 11.00 10.82
C VAL A 23 -8.88 9.61 10.18
N LEU A 24 -9.80 9.30 9.25
CA LEU A 24 -9.85 8.00 8.58
C LEU A 24 -8.55 7.67 7.84
N LEU A 25 -7.98 8.64 7.13
CA LEU A 25 -6.76 8.46 6.35
C LEU A 25 -5.51 8.35 7.24
N THR A 26 -5.47 9.08 8.36
CA THR A 26 -4.38 8.96 9.35
C THR A 26 -4.41 7.58 10.01
N LEU A 27 -5.60 7.11 10.42
CA LEU A 27 -5.77 5.77 10.99
C LEU A 27 -5.45 4.67 9.96
N THR A 28 -5.82 4.88 8.69
CA THR A 28 -5.42 3.98 7.59
C THR A 28 -3.91 3.84 7.54
N ALA A 29 -3.19 4.97 7.49
CA ALA A 29 -1.73 4.96 7.43
C ALA A 29 -1.09 4.29 8.64
N LEU A 30 -1.65 4.51 9.85
CA LEU A 30 -1.19 3.88 11.08
C LEU A 30 -1.35 2.36 11.06
N VAL A 31 -2.51 1.87 10.63
CA VAL A 31 -2.79 0.42 10.58
C VAL A 31 -2.00 -0.25 9.45
N TRP A 32 -1.81 0.41 8.30
CA TRP A 32 -0.91 -0.07 7.26
C TRP A 32 0.54 -0.13 7.72
N ALA A 33 1.03 0.86 8.47
CA ALA A 33 2.34 0.82 9.10
C ALA A 33 2.45 -0.32 10.12
N GLY A 34 1.39 -0.58 10.89
CA GLY A 34 1.30 -1.74 11.80
C GLY A 34 1.41 -3.09 11.10
N ASN A 35 1.07 -3.18 9.80
CA ASN A 35 1.30 -4.40 9.02
C ASN A 35 2.80 -4.73 8.87
N ALA A 36 3.68 -3.72 8.84
CA ALA A 36 5.14 -3.96 8.81
C ALA A 36 5.62 -4.59 10.12
N VAL A 37 5.14 -4.10 11.27
CA VAL A 37 5.39 -4.72 12.58
C VAL A 37 4.84 -6.15 12.64
N ALA A 38 3.59 -6.35 12.20
CA ALA A 38 2.98 -7.68 12.17
C ALA A 38 3.76 -8.66 11.29
N SER A 39 4.37 -8.20 10.19
CA SER A 39 5.22 -9.05 9.35
C SER A 39 6.46 -9.57 10.09
N LYS A 40 7.05 -8.77 10.99
CA LYS A 40 8.18 -9.19 11.83
C LYS A 40 7.74 -10.17 12.90
N TRP A 41 6.62 -9.91 13.57
CA TRP A 41 6.08 -10.84 14.57
C TRP A 41 5.57 -12.15 13.98
N ALA A 42 5.24 -12.19 12.68
CA ALA A 42 4.80 -13.39 11.99
C ALA A 42 5.95 -14.41 11.78
N VAL A 43 7.21 -13.97 11.80
CA VAL A 43 8.37 -14.83 11.55
C VAL A 43 8.40 -15.95 12.58
N GLY A 44 8.40 -17.20 12.10
CA GLY A 44 8.33 -18.40 12.95
C GLY A 44 6.95 -18.72 13.52
N GLN A 45 5.94 -17.86 13.33
CA GLN A 45 4.57 -18.09 13.80
C GLN A 45 3.63 -18.57 12.68
N VAL A 46 3.90 -18.16 11.45
CA VAL A 46 3.18 -18.56 10.23
C VAL A 46 4.08 -18.28 9.03
N SER A 47 4.08 -19.17 8.04
CA SER A 47 4.92 -18.98 6.85
C SER A 47 4.37 -17.85 5.96
N PRO A 48 5.25 -17.09 5.26
CA PRO A 48 4.86 -15.83 4.62
C PRO A 48 3.84 -16.00 3.49
N LEU A 49 3.90 -17.10 2.72
CA LEU A 49 2.95 -17.35 1.64
C LEU A 49 1.60 -17.82 2.20
N ALA A 50 1.62 -18.66 3.24
CA ALA A 50 0.42 -19.01 4.02
C ALA A 50 -0.26 -17.78 4.64
N LEU A 51 0.51 -16.87 5.25
CA LEU A 51 0.00 -15.61 5.81
C LEU A 51 -0.69 -14.78 4.72
N THR A 52 -0.09 -14.70 3.53
CA THR A 52 -0.68 -14.01 2.37
C THR A 52 -2.02 -14.62 1.95
N GLY A 53 -2.14 -15.94 1.92
CA GLY A 53 -3.42 -16.59 1.59
C GLY A 53 -4.47 -16.42 2.69
N LEU A 54 -4.09 -16.65 3.94
CA LEU A 54 -5.00 -16.57 5.09
C LEU A 54 -5.54 -15.15 5.31
N ARG A 55 -4.75 -14.10 5.12
CA ARG A 55 -5.24 -12.72 5.23
C ARG A 55 -6.35 -12.41 4.22
N TRP A 56 -6.22 -12.92 2.99
CA TRP A 56 -7.21 -12.68 1.93
C TRP A 56 -8.43 -13.56 2.14
N LEU A 57 -8.27 -14.77 2.68
CA LEU A 57 -9.39 -15.58 3.15
C LEU A 57 -10.21 -14.83 4.20
N VAL A 58 -9.55 -14.31 5.25
CA VAL A 58 -10.22 -13.54 6.32
C VAL A 58 -10.94 -12.31 5.74
N ALA A 59 -10.27 -11.54 4.88
CA ALA A 59 -10.87 -10.38 4.22
C ALA A 59 -12.08 -10.77 3.36
N CYS A 60 -11.99 -11.86 2.60
CA CYS A 60 -13.10 -12.38 1.79
C CYS A 60 -14.29 -12.79 2.66
N LEU A 61 -14.07 -13.54 3.75
CA LEU A 61 -15.13 -13.96 4.67
C LEU A 61 -15.84 -12.76 5.28
N ALA A 62 -15.09 -11.74 5.70
CA ALA A 62 -15.65 -10.51 6.25
C ALA A 62 -16.36 -9.65 5.19
N LEU A 63 -15.96 -9.72 3.92
CA LEU A 63 -16.61 -9.04 2.81
C LEU A 63 -17.92 -9.69 2.37
N VAL A 64 -18.15 -10.98 2.64
CA VAL A 64 -19.41 -11.66 2.29
C VAL A 64 -20.64 -10.92 2.84
N PRO A 65 -20.75 -10.63 4.16
CA PRO A 65 -21.90 -9.89 4.67
C PRO A 65 -21.93 -8.42 4.25
N LEU A 66 -20.77 -7.79 4.04
CA LEU A 66 -20.66 -6.35 3.72
C LEU A 66 -20.96 -6.02 2.26
N ALA A 67 -20.52 -6.88 1.34
CA ALA A 67 -20.50 -6.61 -0.10
C ALA A 67 -21.23 -7.69 -0.92
N GLY A 68 -21.53 -8.87 -0.37
CA GLY A 68 -22.04 -10.02 -1.12
C GLY A 68 -23.30 -9.72 -1.94
N ARG A 69 -24.26 -8.97 -1.36
CA ARG A 69 -25.49 -8.54 -2.07
C ARG A 69 -25.23 -7.57 -3.23
N ARG A 70 -24.17 -6.76 -3.13
CA ARG A 70 -23.81 -5.78 -4.16
C ARG A 70 -23.00 -6.44 -5.26
N VAL A 71 -22.07 -7.29 -4.87
CA VAL A 71 -21.30 -8.15 -5.78
C VAL A 71 -22.23 -9.03 -6.61
N SER A 72 -23.26 -9.65 -6.02
CA SER A 72 -24.21 -10.49 -6.77
C SER A 72 -25.07 -9.72 -7.79
N ARG A 73 -25.19 -8.39 -7.66
CA ARG A 73 -25.84 -7.53 -8.67
C ARG A 73 -24.88 -7.08 -9.75
N GLU A 74 -23.62 -6.81 -9.39
CA GLU A 74 -22.62 -6.19 -10.26
C GLU A 74 -21.64 -7.20 -10.90
N TRP A 75 -21.63 -8.48 -10.51
CA TRP A 75 -20.62 -9.46 -10.96
C TRP A 75 -20.57 -9.64 -12.48
N ARG A 76 -21.71 -9.52 -13.16
CA ARG A 76 -21.77 -9.62 -14.64
C ARG A 76 -20.98 -8.51 -15.34
N ILE A 77 -20.84 -7.35 -14.69
CA ILE A 77 -20.07 -6.21 -15.20
C ILE A 77 -18.56 -6.47 -15.06
N LEU A 78 -18.15 -7.34 -14.12
CA LEU A 78 -16.75 -7.72 -13.92
C LEU A 78 -16.26 -8.73 -14.96
N LEU A 79 -17.15 -9.60 -15.46
CA LEU A 79 -16.81 -10.70 -16.37
C LEU A 79 -15.99 -10.24 -17.59
N PRO A 80 -16.36 -9.18 -18.34
CA PRO A 80 -15.58 -8.79 -19.52
C PRO A 80 -14.15 -8.36 -19.18
N SER A 81 -13.93 -7.90 -17.94
CA SER A 81 -12.64 -7.42 -17.44
C SER A 81 -11.90 -8.46 -16.59
N TRP A 82 -12.30 -9.73 -16.58
CA TRP A 82 -11.77 -10.75 -15.67
C TRP A 82 -10.24 -10.88 -15.73
N ARG A 83 -9.63 -10.81 -16.92
CA ARG A 83 -8.17 -10.88 -17.10
C ARG A 83 -7.48 -9.68 -16.45
N ARG A 84 -8.05 -8.49 -16.59
CA ARG A 84 -7.53 -7.27 -15.97
C ARG A 84 -7.65 -7.35 -14.46
N ILE A 85 -8.78 -7.79 -13.93
CA ILE A 85 -8.99 -7.97 -12.49
C ILE A 85 -8.03 -9.05 -11.94
N LEU A 86 -7.84 -10.16 -12.67
CA LEU A 86 -6.89 -11.22 -12.33
C LEU A 86 -5.46 -10.67 -12.23
N LEU A 87 -5.01 -9.90 -13.22
CA LEU A 87 -3.68 -9.29 -13.20
C LEU A 87 -3.56 -8.23 -12.09
N MET A 88 -4.57 -7.40 -11.89
CA MET A 88 -4.55 -6.38 -10.85
C MET A 88 -4.52 -6.99 -9.45
N GLY A 89 -5.37 -7.98 -9.16
CA GLY A 89 -5.40 -8.68 -7.88
C GLY A 89 -4.18 -9.58 -7.67
N GLY A 90 -3.76 -10.32 -8.70
CA GLY A 90 -2.57 -11.15 -8.65
C GLY A 90 -1.31 -10.33 -8.40
N CYS A 91 -1.09 -9.24 -9.14
CA CYS A 91 0.10 -8.41 -8.96
C CYS A 91 0.00 -7.50 -7.73
N GLY A 92 -1.03 -6.66 -7.67
CA GLY A 92 -1.14 -5.61 -6.67
C GLY A 92 -1.43 -6.12 -5.27
N TYR A 93 -2.13 -7.26 -5.15
CA TYR A 93 -2.52 -7.82 -3.87
C TYR A 93 -1.70 -9.06 -3.55
N THR A 94 -1.74 -10.13 -4.35
CA THR A 94 -1.00 -11.36 -4.01
C THR A 94 0.51 -11.17 -4.07
N ALA A 95 1.07 -10.76 -5.21
CA ALA A 95 2.52 -10.67 -5.40
C ALA A 95 3.13 -9.62 -4.48
N PHE A 96 2.50 -8.45 -4.35
CA PHE A 96 2.91 -7.43 -3.38
C PHE A 96 2.97 -8.01 -1.96
N ASN A 97 1.90 -8.67 -1.48
CA ASN A 97 1.86 -9.17 -0.10
C ASN A 97 2.81 -10.35 0.12
N ALA A 98 2.91 -11.26 -0.84
CA ALA A 98 3.85 -12.37 -0.78
C ALA A 98 5.29 -11.86 -0.64
N LEU A 99 5.71 -10.93 -1.50
CA LEU A 99 7.04 -10.33 -1.43
C LEU A 99 7.24 -9.48 -0.18
N PHE A 100 6.20 -8.78 0.29
CA PHE A 100 6.23 -8.02 1.54
C PHE A 100 6.51 -8.92 2.75
N TYR A 101 5.74 -10.00 2.93
CA TYR A 101 5.93 -10.90 4.07
C TYR A 101 7.20 -11.72 3.95
N VAL A 102 7.61 -12.11 2.74
CA VAL A 102 8.94 -12.71 2.52
C VAL A 102 10.03 -11.71 2.87
N SER A 103 9.92 -10.45 2.47
CA SER A 103 10.90 -9.43 2.83
C SER A 103 11.03 -9.25 4.34
N GLY A 104 9.93 -9.31 5.09
CA GLY A 104 9.94 -9.21 6.55
C GLY A 104 10.75 -10.30 7.27
N THR A 105 11.02 -11.44 6.62
CA THR A 105 11.92 -12.46 7.18
C THR A 105 13.40 -12.11 7.05
N TYR A 106 13.76 -11.19 6.14
CA TYR A 106 15.14 -10.81 5.84
C TYR A 106 15.50 -9.38 6.29
N THR A 107 14.54 -8.46 6.36
CA THR A 107 14.78 -7.03 6.66
C THR A 107 13.91 -6.51 7.81
N SER A 108 14.23 -5.34 8.34
CA SER A 108 13.58 -4.74 9.51
C SER A 108 12.19 -4.14 9.19
N ALA A 109 11.29 -4.03 10.17
CA ALA A 109 9.99 -3.37 9.98
C ALA A 109 10.16 -1.91 9.57
N ALA A 110 11.13 -1.22 10.17
CA ALA A 110 11.47 0.14 9.78
C ALA A 110 11.85 0.22 8.29
N ASN A 111 12.70 -0.70 7.80
CA ASN A 111 13.15 -0.68 6.41
C ASN A 111 12.03 -0.99 5.42
N LEU A 112 11.14 -1.94 5.76
CA LEU A 112 9.94 -2.21 4.96
C LEU A 112 9.09 -0.95 4.78
N ALA A 113 8.89 -0.16 5.83
CA ALA A 113 8.10 1.06 5.77
C ALA A 113 8.81 2.18 4.99
N LEU A 114 10.12 2.32 5.14
CA LEU A 114 10.94 3.29 4.41
C LEU A 114 10.92 3.01 2.90
N ILE A 115 11.15 1.76 2.50
CA ILE A 115 11.13 1.36 1.09
C ILE A 115 9.73 1.54 0.48
N GLN A 116 8.64 1.31 1.23
CA GLN A 116 7.28 1.61 0.76
C GLN A 116 7.05 3.09 0.48
N GLY A 117 7.79 3.98 1.14
CA GLY A 117 7.76 5.41 0.82
C GLY A 117 8.15 5.71 -0.64
N ALA A 118 8.77 4.77 -1.35
CA ALA A 118 9.06 4.89 -2.78
C ALA A 118 7.83 4.71 -3.69
N ILE A 119 6.73 4.11 -3.19
CA ILE A 119 5.55 3.77 -4.00
C ILE A 119 5.02 4.98 -4.79
N PRO A 120 4.81 6.18 -4.22
CA PRO A 120 4.30 7.34 -4.97
C PRO A 120 5.19 7.72 -6.16
N VAL A 121 6.51 7.64 -5.98
CA VAL A 121 7.51 7.90 -7.02
C VAL A 121 7.48 6.81 -8.10
N LEU A 122 7.37 5.54 -7.70
CA LEU A 122 7.22 4.43 -8.66
C LEU A 122 5.91 4.54 -9.45
N VAL A 123 4.81 4.97 -8.83
CA VAL A 123 3.53 5.23 -9.51
C VAL A 123 3.70 6.33 -10.56
N LEU A 124 4.41 7.41 -10.24
CA LEU A 124 4.71 8.48 -11.19
C LEU A 124 5.53 7.98 -12.38
N ILE A 125 6.57 7.19 -12.13
CA ILE A 125 7.41 6.58 -13.16
C ILE A 125 6.57 5.65 -14.05
N CYS A 126 5.82 4.72 -13.46
CA CYS A 126 4.95 3.81 -14.19
C CYS A 126 3.89 4.57 -15.02
N SER A 127 3.30 5.63 -14.47
CA SER A 127 2.34 6.49 -15.19
C SER A 127 2.98 7.19 -16.39
N ARG A 128 4.22 7.68 -16.27
CA ARG A 128 4.98 8.25 -17.41
C ARG A 128 5.23 7.23 -18.52
N PHE A 129 5.52 5.98 -18.19
CA PHE A 129 5.76 4.94 -19.19
C PHE A 129 4.47 4.46 -19.86
N VAL A 130 3.41 4.23 -19.08
CA VAL A 130 2.14 3.68 -19.57
C VAL A 130 1.30 4.73 -20.28
N TYR A 131 1.15 5.92 -19.69
CA TYR A 131 0.25 6.97 -20.19
C TYR A 131 0.97 8.14 -20.86
N ARG A 132 2.31 8.10 -20.93
CA ARG A 132 3.13 9.21 -21.46
C ARG A 132 2.86 10.55 -20.79
N THR A 133 2.41 10.52 -19.53
CA THR A 133 2.13 11.71 -18.72
C THR A 133 3.39 12.56 -18.58
N PRO A 134 3.39 13.85 -18.94
CA PRO A 134 4.58 14.69 -18.82
C PRO A 134 5.04 14.78 -17.36
N VAL A 135 6.36 14.73 -17.15
CA VAL A 135 6.98 14.83 -15.82
C VAL A 135 7.78 16.12 -15.77
N GLY A 136 7.48 16.97 -14.79
CA GLY A 136 8.18 18.25 -14.58
C GLY A 136 9.58 18.07 -13.99
N SER A 137 10.41 19.11 -14.09
CA SER A 137 11.79 19.06 -13.57
C SER A 137 11.85 18.82 -12.06
N MET A 138 10.95 19.42 -11.27
CA MET A 138 10.92 19.17 -9.82
C MET A 138 10.42 17.76 -9.48
N GLN A 139 9.55 17.19 -10.33
CA GLN A 139 9.15 15.80 -10.16
C GLN A 139 10.34 14.86 -10.38
N ILE A 140 11.20 15.13 -11.38
CA ILE A 140 12.44 14.37 -11.58
C ILE A 140 13.36 14.50 -10.35
N VAL A 141 13.58 15.73 -9.86
CA VAL A 141 14.41 15.95 -8.66
C VAL A 141 13.83 15.19 -7.46
N GLY A 142 12.53 15.31 -7.21
CA GLY A 142 11.87 14.61 -6.11
C GLY A 142 11.99 13.09 -6.21
N VAL A 143 11.78 12.53 -7.42
CA VAL A 143 11.99 11.12 -7.72
C VAL A 143 13.43 10.70 -7.40
N THR A 144 14.42 11.45 -7.87
CA THR A 144 15.84 11.16 -7.61
C THR A 144 16.14 11.19 -6.12
N VAL A 145 15.67 12.20 -5.38
CA VAL A 145 15.91 12.34 -3.93
C VAL A 145 15.24 11.20 -3.16
N THR A 146 14.01 10.81 -3.51
CA THR A 146 13.34 9.65 -2.88
C THR A 146 14.09 8.36 -3.17
N LEU A 147 14.53 8.13 -4.41
CA LEU A 147 15.31 6.94 -4.76
C LEU A 147 16.65 6.88 -4.02
N LEU A 148 17.32 8.03 -3.80
CA LEU A 148 18.50 8.10 -2.93
C LEU A 148 18.17 7.69 -1.49
N GLY A 149 17.03 8.13 -0.95
CA GLY A 149 16.55 7.69 0.37
C GLY A 149 16.34 6.18 0.45
N VAL A 150 15.77 5.57 -0.59
CA VAL A 150 15.61 4.10 -0.69
C VAL A 150 16.96 3.40 -0.75
N VAL A 151 17.94 3.94 -1.47
CA VAL A 151 19.30 3.39 -1.52
C VAL A 151 19.99 3.47 -0.17
N VAL A 152 19.83 4.57 0.58
CA VAL A 152 20.35 4.70 1.95
C VAL A 152 19.70 3.66 2.88
N ALA A 153 18.38 3.50 2.79
CA ALA A 153 17.63 2.47 3.52
C ALA A 153 18.13 1.05 3.19
N ALA A 154 18.26 0.70 1.91
CA ALA A 154 18.71 -0.63 1.48
C ALA A 154 20.19 -0.92 1.82
N SER A 155 21.03 0.12 1.85
CA SER A 155 22.45 -0.02 2.20
C SER A 155 22.72 0.07 3.70
N HIS A 156 21.71 0.38 4.53
CA HIS A 156 21.88 0.64 5.96
C HIS A 156 22.97 1.70 6.24
N GLY A 157 23.14 2.65 5.31
CA GLY A 157 24.19 3.68 5.35
C GLY A 157 25.62 3.19 5.06
N ASP A 158 25.82 1.92 4.70
CA ASP A 158 27.14 1.36 4.41
C ASP A 158 27.50 1.48 2.91
N LEU A 159 28.52 2.29 2.61
CA LEU A 159 29.04 2.47 1.24
C LEU A 159 29.71 1.19 0.69
N GLY A 160 30.17 0.27 1.55
CA GLY A 160 30.70 -1.03 1.17
C GLY A 160 29.64 -1.93 0.53
N VAL A 161 28.40 -1.86 1.00
CA VAL A 161 27.25 -2.55 0.40
C VAL A 161 26.98 -2.03 -1.01
N LEU A 162 27.07 -0.72 -1.22
CA LEU A 162 26.92 -0.11 -2.55
C LEU A 162 28.03 -0.54 -3.51
N ARG A 163 29.28 -0.62 -3.01
CA ARG A 163 30.44 -1.00 -3.83
C ARG A 163 30.40 -2.46 -4.26
N THR A 164 29.90 -3.34 -3.40
CA THR A 164 29.81 -4.79 -3.65
C THR A 164 28.46 -5.21 -4.22
N MET A 165 27.49 -4.30 -4.30
CA MET A 165 26.08 -4.59 -4.63
C MET A 165 25.48 -5.69 -3.73
N ALA A 166 26.01 -5.87 -2.52
CA ALA A 166 25.61 -6.90 -1.56
C ALA A 166 24.35 -6.50 -0.79
N PHE A 167 23.31 -6.07 -1.51
CA PHE A 167 22.05 -5.66 -0.90
C PHE A 167 21.37 -6.82 -0.20
N ASN A 168 20.68 -6.52 0.90
CA ASN A 168 19.84 -7.49 1.59
C ASN A 168 18.74 -7.98 0.64
N THR A 169 18.61 -9.30 0.50
CA THR A 169 17.58 -9.95 -0.32
C THR A 169 16.17 -9.47 0.02
N GLY A 170 15.89 -9.17 1.30
CA GLY A 170 14.61 -8.61 1.72
C GLY A 170 14.30 -7.28 1.04
N ASP A 171 15.25 -6.35 1.06
CA ASP A 171 15.07 -5.01 0.50
C ASP A 171 14.80 -5.06 -1.01
N VAL A 172 15.45 -5.99 -1.71
CA VAL A 172 15.20 -6.26 -3.13
C VAL A 172 13.77 -6.79 -3.34
N PHE A 173 13.33 -7.78 -2.57
CA PHE A 173 11.96 -8.26 -2.64
C PHE A 173 10.95 -7.16 -2.35
N MET A 174 11.24 -6.29 -1.39
CA MET A 174 10.37 -5.18 -1.06
C MET A 174 10.27 -4.14 -2.18
N LEU A 175 11.39 -3.82 -2.82
CA LEU A 175 11.40 -2.90 -3.96
C LEU A 175 10.59 -3.48 -5.13
N VAL A 176 10.75 -4.78 -5.43
CA VAL A 176 9.94 -5.48 -6.45
C VAL A 176 8.46 -5.47 -6.07
N ALA A 177 8.13 -5.65 -4.79
CA ALA A 177 6.76 -5.53 -4.29
C ALA A 177 6.20 -4.13 -4.61
N CYS A 178 6.96 -3.07 -4.30
CA CYS A 178 6.54 -1.69 -4.57
C CYS A 178 6.29 -1.44 -6.07
N VAL A 179 7.04 -2.07 -6.97
CA VAL A 179 6.80 -2.01 -8.42
C VAL A 179 5.47 -2.67 -8.80
N PHE A 180 5.17 -3.86 -8.26
CA PHE A 180 3.87 -4.51 -8.48
C PHE A 180 2.70 -3.65 -7.98
N TYR A 181 2.86 -3.06 -6.80
CA TYR A 181 1.84 -2.17 -6.24
C TYR A 181 1.66 -0.92 -7.11
N ALA A 182 2.75 -0.29 -7.54
CA ALA A 182 2.70 0.88 -8.42
C ALA A 182 2.02 0.57 -9.76
N GLY A 183 2.35 -0.58 -10.37
CA GLY A 183 1.69 -1.06 -11.59
C GLY A 183 0.19 -1.26 -11.41
N TYR A 184 -0.23 -1.84 -10.28
CA TYR A 184 -1.64 -1.95 -9.90
C TYR A 184 -2.32 -0.58 -9.76
N THR A 185 -1.69 0.38 -9.07
CA THR A 185 -2.24 1.73 -8.89
C THR A 185 -2.43 2.43 -10.24
N VAL A 186 -1.47 2.31 -11.15
CA VAL A 186 -1.58 2.87 -12.51
C VAL A 186 -2.71 2.20 -13.30
N ALA A 187 -2.83 0.87 -13.21
CA ALA A 187 -3.91 0.12 -13.87
C ALA A 187 -5.31 0.46 -13.36
N LEU A 188 -5.42 1.05 -12.16
CA LEU A 188 -6.69 1.42 -11.53
C LEU A 188 -7.49 2.44 -12.34
N ARG A 189 -6.83 3.25 -13.18
CA ARG A 189 -7.49 4.18 -14.12
C ARG A 189 -8.43 3.47 -15.09
N GLY A 190 -8.15 2.20 -15.41
CA GLY A 190 -8.95 1.37 -16.30
C GLY A 190 -9.86 0.36 -15.57
N ARG A 191 -10.16 0.54 -14.29
CA ARG A 191 -11.04 -0.40 -13.57
C ARG A 191 -12.47 -0.38 -14.14
N PRO A 192 -13.20 -1.51 -14.11
CA PRO A 192 -14.58 -1.57 -14.57
C PRO A 192 -15.50 -0.64 -13.75
N ALA A 193 -16.57 -0.17 -14.39
CA ALA A 193 -17.55 0.75 -13.80
C ALA A 193 -18.49 0.04 -12.81
N VAL A 194 -17.93 -0.41 -11.69
CA VAL A 194 -18.65 -1.01 -10.56
C VAL A 194 -18.41 -0.19 -9.30
N SER A 195 -19.19 -0.46 -8.25
CA SER A 195 -18.94 0.17 -6.95
C SER A 195 -17.54 -0.15 -6.42
N GLY A 196 -16.94 0.79 -5.66
CA GLY A 196 -15.62 0.59 -5.08
C GLY A 196 -15.51 -0.69 -4.27
N ILE A 197 -16.53 -0.98 -3.46
CA ILE A 197 -16.57 -2.17 -2.61
C ILE A 197 -16.70 -3.47 -3.40
N THR A 198 -17.46 -3.48 -4.51
CA THR A 198 -17.53 -4.65 -5.40
C THR A 198 -16.18 -4.89 -6.08
N PHE A 199 -15.53 -3.82 -6.58
CA PHE A 199 -14.20 -3.94 -7.18
C PHE A 199 -13.19 -4.49 -6.18
N PHE A 200 -13.19 -3.95 -4.96
CA PHE A 200 -12.32 -4.42 -3.87
C PHE A 200 -12.59 -5.89 -3.52
N ALA A 201 -13.85 -6.31 -3.42
CA ALA A 201 -14.20 -7.71 -3.15
C ALA A 201 -13.72 -8.65 -4.26
N ALA A 202 -13.84 -8.25 -5.52
CA ALA A 202 -13.32 -9.01 -6.65
C ALA A 202 -11.78 -9.14 -6.61
N MET A 203 -11.09 -8.04 -6.28
CA MET A 203 -9.63 -8.02 -6.11
C MET A 203 -9.18 -8.91 -4.95
N ALA A 204 -9.88 -8.88 -3.81
CA ALA A 204 -9.60 -9.74 -2.66
C ALA A 204 -9.83 -11.22 -2.98
N ALA A 205 -10.93 -11.54 -3.68
CA ALA A 205 -11.23 -12.90 -4.10
C ALA A 205 -10.18 -13.44 -5.09
N VAL A 206 -9.80 -12.63 -6.08
CA VAL A 206 -8.67 -12.95 -6.97
C VAL A 206 -7.42 -13.19 -6.14
N ALA A 207 -7.09 -12.29 -5.22
CA ALA A 207 -5.87 -12.37 -4.44
C ALA A 207 -5.80 -13.64 -3.57
N PHE A 208 -6.94 -14.05 -3.00
CA PHE A 208 -7.07 -15.33 -2.31
C PHE A 208 -6.80 -16.49 -3.26
N VAL A 209 -7.49 -16.56 -4.41
CA VAL A 209 -7.32 -17.65 -5.38
C VAL A 209 -5.88 -17.73 -5.91
N THR A 210 -5.28 -16.60 -6.30
CA THR A 210 -3.90 -16.55 -6.82
C THR A 210 -2.84 -16.77 -5.75
N SER A 211 -3.19 -16.70 -4.46
CA SER A 211 -2.28 -17.08 -3.37
C SER A 211 -2.21 -18.59 -3.15
N LEU A 212 -3.24 -19.36 -3.52
CA LEU A 212 -3.28 -20.81 -3.28
C LEU A 212 -2.10 -21.57 -3.92
N PRO A 213 -1.68 -21.27 -5.16
CA PRO A 213 -0.47 -21.87 -5.73
C PRO A 213 0.79 -21.54 -4.95
N LEU A 214 0.90 -20.34 -4.35
CA LEU A 214 2.05 -19.95 -3.54
C LEU A 214 2.10 -20.76 -2.24
N VAL A 215 0.95 -20.96 -1.59
CA VAL A 215 0.84 -21.83 -0.41
C VAL A 215 1.19 -23.28 -0.76
N ALA A 216 0.72 -23.77 -1.91
CA ALA A 216 1.05 -25.11 -2.40
C ALA A 216 2.55 -25.28 -2.69
N ILE A 217 3.21 -24.27 -3.26
CA ILE A 217 4.67 -24.26 -3.46
C ILE A 217 5.41 -24.29 -2.12
N GLU A 218 4.95 -23.51 -1.14
CA GLU A 218 5.53 -23.47 0.22
C GLU A 218 5.42 -24.84 0.91
N TRP A 219 4.27 -25.49 0.78
CA TRP A 219 4.02 -26.85 1.26
C TRP A 219 4.89 -27.89 0.56
N ALA A 220 4.93 -27.87 -0.77
CA ALA A 220 5.71 -28.82 -1.57
C ALA A 220 7.22 -28.73 -1.30
N ARG A 221 7.71 -27.56 -0.88
CA ARG A 221 9.12 -27.34 -0.48
C ARG A 221 9.39 -27.69 0.99
N GLY A 222 8.39 -28.10 1.75
CA GLY A 222 8.53 -28.39 3.19
C GLY A 222 8.75 -27.15 4.06
N HIS A 223 8.46 -25.95 3.55
CA HIS A 223 8.64 -24.67 4.26
C HIS A 223 7.32 -24.15 4.88
N LEU A 224 6.21 -24.86 4.71
CA LEU A 224 4.92 -24.47 5.27
C LEU A 224 4.96 -24.55 6.80
N VAL A 225 4.71 -23.42 7.44
CA VAL A 225 4.54 -23.31 8.89
C VAL A 225 3.09 -22.95 9.14
N ALA A 226 2.33 -23.90 9.71
CA ALA A 226 0.96 -23.66 10.10
C ALA A 226 0.89 -22.58 11.21
N PRO A 227 -0.14 -21.71 11.23
CA PRO A 227 -0.23 -20.66 12.21
C PRO A 227 -0.28 -21.22 13.65
N THR A 228 0.60 -20.72 14.51
CA THR A 228 0.50 -20.92 15.97
C THR A 228 -0.68 -20.12 16.54
N ALA A 229 -0.92 -20.18 17.86
CA ALA A 229 -1.91 -19.31 18.51
C ALA A 229 -1.63 -17.82 18.23
N LEU A 230 -0.38 -17.40 18.34
CA LEU A 230 0.04 -16.04 17.99
C LEU A 230 -0.06 -15.80 16.48
N GLY A 231 0.29 -16.79 15.66
CA GLY A 231 0.13 -16.74 14.21
C GLY A 231 -1.33 -16.46 13.79
N TRP A 232 -2.31 -17.09 14.44
CA TRP A 232 -3.73 -16.81 14.19
C TRP A 232 -4.16 -15.41 14.60
N VAL A 233 -3.68 -14.90 15.74
CA VAL A 233 -3.92 -13.50 16.15
C VAL A 233 -3.37 -12.55 15.09
N ILE A 234 -2.17 -12.80 14.58
CA ILE A 234 -1.56 -12.00 13.51
C ILE A 234 -2.38 -12.11 12.23
N VAL A 235 -2.79 -13.30 11.81
CA VAL A 235 -3.63 -13.54 10.62
C VAL A 235 -4.93 -12.74 10.70
N VAL A 236 -5.62 -12.77 11.85
CA VAL A 236 -6.87 -12.03 12.06
C VAL A 236 -6.59 -10.52 12.03
N TYR A 237 -5.53 -10.05 12.70
CA TYR A 237 -5.13 -8.66 12.67
C TYR A 237 -4.84 -8.19 11.24
N VAL A 238 -4.00 -8.89 10.47
CA VAL A 238 -3.64 -8.46 9.11
C VAL A 238 -4.80 -8.63 8.12
N GLY A 239 -5.66 -9.63 8.32
CA GLY A 239 -6.83 -9.88 7.49
C GLY A 239 -7.96 -8.88 7.70
N LEU A 240 -8.18 -8.40 8.92
CA LEU A 240 -9.21 -7.40 9.22
C LEU A 240 -8.68 -5.97 9.21
N GLY A 241 -7.55 -5.70 9.87
CA GLY A 241 -7.01 -4.36 10.06
C GLY A 241 -6.53 -3.71 8.77
N PRO A 242 -5.35 -4.05 8.25
CA PRO A 242 -4.78 -3.44 7.06
C PRO A 242 -5.49 -3.88 5.78
N SER A 243 -5.97 -5.14 5.68
CA SER A 243 -6.59 -5.63 4.44
C SER A 243 -8.00 -5.13 4.22
N LEU A 244 -8.83 -5.02 5.26
CA LEU A 244 -10.25 -4.67 5.13
C LEU A 244 -10.55 -3.27 5.69
N ILE A 245 -10.43 -3.07 7.00
CA ILE A 245 -10.86 -1.87 7.70
C ILE A 245 -10.14 -0.63 7.15
N SER A 246 -8.82 -0.70 7.05
CA SER A 246 -7.99 0.40 6.52
C SER A 246 -8.30 0.67 5.05
N GLN A 247 -8.55 -0.39 4.27
CA GLN A 247 -8.92 -0.22 2.86
C GLN A 247 -10.28 0.49 2.72
N LEU A 248 -11.26 0.16 3.57
CA LEU A 248 -12.56 0.84 3.60
C LEU A 248 -12.42 2.31 4.05
N TRP A 249 -11.63 2.58 5.08
CA TRP A 249 -11.33 3.94 5.53
C TRP A 249 -10.62 4.76 4.46
N PHE A 250 -9.66 4.17 3.75
CA PHE A 250 -8.98 4.82 2.63
C PHE A 250 -9.95 5.17 1.51
N MET A 251 -10.79 4.20 1.10
CA MET A 251 -11.80 4.42 0.06
C MET A 251 -12.78 5.54 0.44
N GLN A 252 -13.26 5.54 1.69
CA GLN A 252 -14.11 6.61 2.21
C GLN A 252 -13.38 7.97 2.23
N GLY A 253 -12.11 8.01 2.65
CA GLY A 253 -11.30 9.22 2.61
C GLY A 253 -11.12 9.76 1.19
N VAL A 254 -10.88 8.87 0.21
CA VAL A 254 -10.80 9.22 -1.21
C VAL A 254 -12.14 9.78 -1.72
N GLU A 255 -13.27 9.22 -1.31
CA GLU A 255 -14.60 9.72 -1.67
C GLU A 255 -14.88 11.11 -1.08
N LEU A 256 -14.40 11.39 0.15
CA LEU A 256 -14.65 12.65 0.85
C LEU A 256 -13.77 13.82 0.37
N ILE A 257 -12.47 13.60 0.14
CA ILE A 257 -11.52 14.68 -0.19
C ILE A 257 -10.81 14.52 -1.55
N GLY A 258 -11.16 13.47 -2.29
CA GLY A 258 -10.58 13.16 -3.60
C GLY A 258 -9.24 12.39 -3.51
N PRO A 259 -8.89 11.64 -4.57
CA PRO A 259 -7.72 10.76 -4.58
C PRO A 259 -6.39 11.51 -4.42
N ASN A 260 -6.27 12.72 -4.98
CA ASN A 260 -5.04 13.51 -4.88
C ASN A 260 -4.74 13.93 -3.43
N ARG A 261 -5.74 14.33 -2.64
CA ARG A 261 -5.52 14.73 -1.24
C ARG A 261 -5.37 13.51 -0.34
N ALA A 262 -6.16 12.47 -0.59
CA ALA A 262 -6.07 11.22 0.17
C ALA A 262 -4.71 10.52 -0.01
N GLY A 263 -4.15 10.55 -1.22
CA GLY A 263 -2.84 9.95 -1.53
C GLY A 263 -1.68 10.50 -0.70
N ILE A 264 -1.75 11.76 -0.25
CA ILE A 264 -0.70 12.39 0.57
C ILE A 264 -0.55 11.68 1.93
N PHE A 265 -1.63 11.10 2.47
CA PHE A 265 -1.58 10.39 3.76
C PHE A 265 -0.78 9.09 3.67
N VAL A 266 -0.57 8.55 2.46
CA VAL A 266 0.32 7.39 2.27
C VAL A 266 1.76 7.74 2.64
N ASN A 267 2.16 9.01 2.57
CA ASN A 267 3.48 9.47 2.97
C ASN A 267 3.71 9.37 4.49
N LEU A 268 2.67 9.12 5.29
CA LEU A 268 2.79 8.85 6.73
C LEU A 268 3.24 7.41 7.02
N LEU A 269 3.17 6.48 6.07
CA LEU A 269 3.61 5.09 6.26
C LEU A 269 5.06 4.98 6.75
N PRO A 270 6.06 5.61 6.10
CA PRO A 270 7.44 5.52 6.58
C PRO A 270 7.63 6.15 7.98
N VAL A 271 6.85 7.19 8.31
CA VAL A 271 6.90 7.84 9.64
C VAL A 271 6.33 6.92 10.72
N PHE A 272 5.09 6.44 10.55
CA PHE A 272 4.47 5.54 11.51
C PHE A 272 5.18 4.20 11.56
N GLY A 273 5.69 3.69 10.44
CA GLY A 273 6.43 2.45 10.40
C GLY A 273 7.72 2.52 11.22
N ALA A 274 8.48 3.60 11.08
CA ALA A 274 9.66 3.85 11.93
C ALA A 274 9.29 3.93 13.42
N ILE A 275 8.26 4.71 13.77
CA ILE A 275 7.80 4.87 15.17
C ILE A 275 7.37 3.52 15.76
N LEU A 276 6.54 2.77 15.04
CA LEU A 276 6.02 1.48 15.51
C LEU A 276 7.09 0.41 15.56
N ALA A 277 8.05 0.40 14.64
CA ALA A 277 9.19 -0.52 14.67
C ALA A 277 10.03 -0.33 15.94
N VAL A 278 10.31 0.92 16.32
CA VAL A 278 11.04 1.22 17.56
C VAL A 278 10.20 0.88 18.78
N ALA A 279 8.95 1.32 18.82
CA ALA A 279 8.10 1.22 20.01
C ALA A 279 7.62 -0.21 20.29
N LEU A 280 7.34 -1.02 19.26
CA LEU A 280 6.71 -2.33 19.39
C LEU A 280 7.66 -3.49 19.10
N VAL A 281 8.57 -3.34 18.13
CA VAL A 281 9.56 -4.39 17.80
C VAL A 281 10.84 -4.22 18.60
N GLY A 282 11.14 -3.00 19.06
CA GLY A 282 12.41 -2.68 19.73
C GLY A 282 13.58 -2.53 18.75
N GLU A 283 13.30 -2.24 17.47
CA GLU A 283 14.35 -2.02 16.47
C GLU A 283 15.10 -0.69 16.75
N PRO A 284 16.45 -0.67 16.66
CA PRO A 284 17.20 0.56 16.88
C PRO A 284 16.94 1.57 15.75
N PHE A 285 16.56 2.80 16.12
CA PHE A 285 16.46 3.89 15.15
C PHE A 285 17.81 4.55 14.94
N ARG A 286 18.52 4.10 13.92
CA ARG A 286 19.86 4.57 13.59
C ARG A 286 19.83 5.85 12.74
N LEU A 287 20.99 6.51 12.63
CA LEU A 287 21.13 7.74 11.84
C LEU A 287 20.82 7.50 10.35
N ASP A 288 21.19 6.35 9.81
CA ASP A 288 20.87 5.93 8.45
C ASP A 288 19.36 5.86 8.20
N ASN A 289 18.57 5.34 9.16
CA ASN A 289 17.11 5.35 9.07
C ASN A 289 16.55 6.78 9.06
N ALA A 290 17.11 7.69 9.87
CA ALA A 290 16.70 9.09 9.91
C ALA A 290 17.01 9.81 8.59
N VAL A 291 18.19 9.59 8.02
CA VAL A 291 18.60 10.14 6.72
C VAL A 291 17.73 9.59 5.61
N ALA A 292 17.49 8.27 5.57
CA ALA A 292 16.61 7.64 4.60
C ALA A 292 15.19 8.22 4.67
N LEU A 293 14.62 8.35 5.88
CA LEU A 293 13.31 8.94 6.10
C LEU A 293 13.24 10.39 5.58
N ALA A 294 14.24 11.21 5.92
CA ALA A 294 14.31 12.60 5.49
C ALA A 294 14.40 12.74 3.96
N LEU A 295 15.22 11.90 3.31
CA LEU A 295 15.36 11.87 1.86
C LEU A 295 14.06 11.39 1.17
N VAL A 296 13.45 10.31 1.67
CA VAL A 296 12.20 9.79 1.12
C VAL A 296 11.10 10.85 1.19
N LEU A 297 10.84 11.41 2.37
CA LEU A 297 9.80 12.42 2.58
C LEU A 297 10.11 13.74 1.86
N GLY A 298 11.36 14.19 1.91
CA GLY A 298 11.81 15.40 1.21
C GLY A 298 11.66 15.29 -0.29
N GLY A 299 12.03 14.14 -0.88
CA GLY A 299 11.86 13.87 -2.30
C GLY A 299 10.39 13.84 -2.72
N ILE A 300 9.52 13.21 -1.93
CA ILE A 300 8.08 13.20 -2.19
C ILE A 300 7.52 14.63 -2.13
N PHE A 301 7.90 15.40 -1.11
CA PHE A 301 7.46 16.79 -0.97
C PHE A 301 7.88 17.65 -2.18
N ILE A 302 9.12 17.49 -2.66
CA ILE A 302 9.61 18.19 -3.85
C ILE A 302 8.79 17.78 -5.09
N ALA A 303 8.53 16.48 -5.27
CA ALA A 303 7.74 15.98 -6.40
C ALA A 303 6.29 16.49 -6.40
N GLU A 304 5.67 16.58 -5.22
CA GLU A 304 4.28 17.03 -5.06
C GLU A 304 4.12 18.56 -5.25
N ARG A 305 5.15 19.36 -4.94
CA ARG A 305 5.06 20.83 -4.97
C ARG A 305 4.78 21.41 -6.37
N GLN A 306 5.19 20.74 -7.45
CA GLN A 306 4.94 21.16 -8.84
C GLN A 306 3.77 20.43 -9.53
N GLY A 307 3.33 19.28 -9.00
CA GLY A 307 2.17 18.55 -9.54
C GLY A 307 0.85 19.34 -9.44
N ARG A 308 0.81 20.40 -8.63
CA ARG A 308 -0.32 21.32 -8.47
C ARG A 308 -0.55 22.28 -9.65
N GLY A 309 0.31 22.27 -10.67
CA GLY A 309 0.35 23.31 -11.72
C GLY A 309 -0.53 23.11 -12.96
N LYS A 310 -1.11 21.92 -13.22
CA LYS A 310 -2.02 21.74 -14.38
C LYS A 310 -3.16 20.78 -14.04
N PRO A 311 -4.44 21.19 -14.19
CA PRO A 311 -5.56 20.26 -14.19
C PRO A 311 -5.33 19.21 -15.27
N GLN A 312 -5.40 17.93 -14.91
CA GLN A 312 -5.61 16.89 -15.91
C GLN A 312 -7.01 17.13 -16.48
N ALA A 313 -7.07 17.65 -17.71
CA ALA A 313 -8.32 17.75 -18.45
C ALA A 313 -8.90 16.33 -18.66
N PRO A 314 -10.25 16.20 -18.65
CA PRO A 314 -10.94 14.92 -18.73
C PRO A 314 -10.55 14.09 -19.95
#